data_AF-A0A812K8F6-F1
#
_entry.id   AF-A0A812K8F6-F1
#
_cell.length_a   1.000
_cell.length_b   1.000
_cell.length_c   1.000
_cell.angle_alpha   90.00
_cell.angle_beta   90.00
_cell.angle_gamma   90.00
#
_symmetry.space_group_name_H-M   'P 1'
#
loop_
_entity.id
_entity.type
_entity.pdbx_description
1 polymer ?
#
loop_
_entity_poly.entity_id
_entity_poly.type
_entity_poly.pdbx_seq_one_letter_code
_entity_poly.pdbx_strand_id
1 'polypeptide(L)'
;MQQQGVEVAVRYYPFMIDPSTKQSGEDKADYCRRRGWGGGWKPPDLRQWKWWPNTENAHRLCTYLDELHAKMPELSEKEKVERSHALMRKFYELTYDRDCNISVPEGAAQAIEELGYGSAKEAVTWLNSGGGLPELREALRQARSEGVHSVPQY
;
A
#
# COMPACT_ATOMS: atom_id res chain seq x y z
N MET A 1 -24.44 7.34 34.32
CA MET A 1 -24.25 6.20 33.41
C MET A 1 -22.94 6.43 32.66
N GLN A 2 -21.92 5.59 32.87
CA GLN A 2 -20.75 5.58 32.00
C GLN A 2 -21.19 4.96 30.66
N GLN A 3 -21.04 5.69 29.56
CA GLN A 3 -21.19 5.10 28.23
C GLN A 3 -20.06 4.09 28.06
N GLN A 4 -20.39 2.80 28.04
CA GLN A 4 -19.47 1.76 27.60
C GLN A 4 -19.35 1.88 26.09
N GLY A 5 -18.28 2.52 25.62
CA GLY A 5 -17.93 2.53 24.20
C GLY A 5 -17.46 1.14 23.76
N VAL A 6 -17.76 0.76 22.51
CA VAL A 6 -17.19 -0.43 21.88
C VAL A 6 -15.84 -0.04 21.28
N GLU A 7 -14.80 -0.79 21.59
CA GLU A 7 -13.50 -0.65 20.94
C GLU A 7 -13.58 -1.24 19.53
N VAL A 8 -13.39 -0.39 18.52
CA VAL A 8 -13.38 -0.80 17.10
C VAL A 8 -11.98 -0.59 16.55
N ALA A 9 -11.38 -1.65 16.00
CA ALA A 9 -10.09 -1.59 15.32
C ALA A 9 -10.28 -1.80 13.82
N VAL A 10 -9.73 -0.89 13.01
CA VAL A 10 -9.74 -0.99 11.54
C VAL A 10 -8.39 -1.52 11.07
N ARG A 11 -8.40 -2.60 10.28
CA ARG A 11 -7.20 -3.18 9.66
C ARG A 11 -7.30 -3.07 8.13
N TYR A 12 -6.17 -2.81 7.49
CA TYR A 12 -6.09 -2.78 6.03
C TYR A 12 -5.80 -4.18 5.49
N TYR A 13 -6.51 -4.56 4.44
CA TYR A 13 -6.26 -5.77 3.68
C TYR A 13 -5.85 -5.39 2.26
N PRO A 14 -4.84 -6.07 1.67
CA PRO A 14 -4.35 -5.69 0.36
C PRO A 14 -5.35 -6.06 -0.74
N PHE A 15 -5.52 -5.16 -1.70
CA PHE A 15 -6.32 -5.40 -2.89
C PHE A 15 -5.81 -4.55 -4.06
N MET A 16 -5.59 -5.19 -5.20
CA MET A 16 -5.16 -4.54 -6.42
C MET A 16 -6.31 -4.47 -7.42
N ILE A 17 -6.77 -3.25 -7.70
CA ILE A 17 -7.85 -2.99 -8.68
C ILE A 17 -7.44 -3.49 -10.07
N ASP A 18 -6.21 -3.17 -10.48
CA ASP A 18 -5.66 -3.58 -11.78
C ASP A 18 -4.28 -4.22 -11.60
N PRO A 19 -4.22 -5.55 -11.38
CA PRO A 19 -2.96 -6.31 -11.34
C PRO A 19 -2.18 -6.29 -12.66
N SER A 20 -2.80 -5.87 -13.77
CA SER A 20 -2.14 -5.79 -15.09
C SER A 20 -1.35 -4.50 -15.31
N THR A 21 -1.43 -3.55 -14.38
CA THR A 21 -0.60 -2.33 -14.41
C THR A 21 0.87 -2.71 -14.50
N LYS A 22 1.64 -2.09 -15.41
CA LYS A 22 3.07 -2.38 -15.58
C LYS A 22 3.81 -2.37 -14.24
N GLN A 23 4.74 -3.31 -14.04
CA GLN A 23 5.53 -3.40 -12.80
C GLN A 23 6.32 -2.12 -12.50
N SER A 24 6.71 -1.36 -13.52
CA SER A 24 7.37 -0.06 -13.37
C SER A 24 6.41 1.11 -13.11
N GLY A 25 5.10 0.85 -12.97
CA GLY A 25 4.06 1.88 -13.04
C GLY A 25 3.79 2.34 -14.47
N GLU A 26 2.72 3.11 -14.64
CA GLU A 26 2.32 3.72 -15.90
C GLU A 26 2.22 5.23 -15.75
N ASP A 27 2.41 5.98 -16.84
CA ASP A 27 1.96 7.38 -16.85
C ASP A 27 0.44 7.39 -16.66
N LYS A 28 -0.05 8.29 -15.80
CA LYS A 28 -1.45 8.36 -15.41
C LYS A 28 -2.35 8.65 -16.60
N ALA A 29 -1.93 9.50 -17.54
CA ALA A 29 -2.72 9.79 -18.74
C ALA A 29 -2.80 8.55 -19.64
N ASP A 30 -1.70 7.80 -19.77
CA ASP A 30 -1.66 6.55 -20.53
C ASP A 30 -2.54 5.47 -19.90
N TYR A 31 -2.45 5.31 -18.58
CA TYR A 31 -3.29 4.38 -17.83
C TYR A 31 -4.77 4.69 -18.03
N CYS A 32 -5.19 5.94 -17.79
CA CYS A 32 -6.60 6.31 -17.91
C CYS A 32 -7.11 6.17 -19.35
N ARG A 33 -6.27 6.45 -20.36
CA ARG A 33 -6.60 6.15 -21.78
C ARG A 33 -6.81 4.66 -22.01
N ARG A 34 -5.90 3.80 -21.52
CA ARG A 34 -5.99 2.33 -21.64
C ARG A 34 -7.24 1.78 -20.96
N ARG A 35 -7.65 2.34 -19.82
CA ARG A 35 -8.86 1.94 -19.09
C ARG A 35 -10.17 2.49 -19.66
N GLY A 36 -10.11 3.34 -20.70
CA GLY A 36 -11.28 3.98 -21.28
C GLY A 36 -11.93 5.04 -20.37
N TRP A 37 -11.20 5.55 -19.37
CA TRP A 37 -11.71 6.53 -18.39
C TRP A 37 -11.52 7.99 -18.85
N GLY A 38 -11.04 8.18 -20.09
CA GLY A 38 -10.58 9.48 -20.59
C GLY A 38 -9.25 9.90 -19.95
N GLY A 39 -8.48 10.80 -20.58
CA GLY A 39 -7.13 11.17 -20.10
C GLY A 39 -7.07 11.93 -18.76
N GLY A 40 -8.19 12.10 -18.07
CA GLY A 40 -8.41 13.27 -17.23
C GLY A 40 -8.71 13.05 -15.75
N TRP A 41 -9.13 11.88 -15.27
CA TRP A 41 -9.61 11.79 -13.88
C TRP A 41 -8.49 12.14 -12.89
N LYS A 42 -8.63 13.27 -12.19
CA LYS A 42 -7.75 13.75 -11.13
C LYS A 42 -8.69 14.32 -10.06
N PRO A 43 -8.60 13.88 -8.80
CA PRO A 43 -9.25 14.59 -7.72
C PRO A 43 -8.82 16.07 -7.71
N PRO A 44 -9.73 17.01 -7.44
CA PRO A 44 -9.46 18.45 -7.58
C PRO A 44 -8.29 18.94 -6.70
N ASP A 45 -8.04 18.27 -5.58
CA ASP A 45 -7.09 18.72 -4.56
C ASP A 45 -5.68 18.12 -4.70
N LEU A 46 -5.47 17.19 -5.63
CA LEU A 46 -4.13 16.62 -5.82
C LEU A 46 -3.23 17.61 -6.55
N ARG A 47 -2.08 17.94 -5.98
CA ARG A 47 -1.14 18.90 -6.57
C ARG A 47 -0.45 18.28 -7.79
N GLN A 48 0.12 17.09 -7.65
CA GLN A 48 0.90 16.41 -8.70
C GLN A 48 0.66 14.90 -8.68
N TRP A 49 0.26 14.32 -9.82
CA TRP A 49 0.04 12.87 -9.94
C TRP A 49 0.29 12.44 -11.38
N LYS A 50 1.54 12.07 -11.67
CA LYS A 50 2.03 11.60 -12.97
C LYS A 50 1.95 10.08 -13.06
N TRP A 51 2.19 9.36 -11.98
CA TRP A 51 2.29 7.90 -12.02
C TRP A 51 1.01 7.22 -11.59
N TRP A 52 0.43 6.38 -12.43
CA TRP A 52 -0.50 5.36 -11.96
C TRP A 52 0.31 4.15 -11.46
N PRO A 53 0.37 3.91 -10.14
CA PRO A 53 1.24 2.87 -9.63
C PRO A 53 0.62 1.47 -9.82
N ASN A 54 1.46 0.51 -10.19
CA ASN A 54 1.31 -0.85 -9.69
C ASN A 54 1.64 -0.84 -8.18
N THR A 55 0.68 -1.24 -7.34
CA THR A 55 0.78 -1.16 -5.88
C THR A 55 1.32 -2.43 -5.22
N GLU A 56 1.80 -3.41 -6.00
CA GLU A 56 2.30 -4.69 -5.49
C GLU A 56 3.37 -4.49 -4.40
N ASN A 57 4.39 -3.68 -4.66
CA ASN A 57 5.47 -3.43 -3.70
C ASN A 57 4.97 -2.75 -2.42
N ALA A 58 4.05 -1.80 -2.53
CA ALA A 58 3.44 -1.16 -1.37
C ALA A 58 2.68 -2.17 -0.50
N HIS A 59 1.90 -3.08 -1.10
CA HIS A 59 1.20 -4.12 -0.35
C HIS A 59 2.17 -5.12 0.29
N ARG A 60 3.22 -5.53 -0.42
CA ARG A 60 4.25 -6.42 0.13
C ARG A 60 4.98 -5.79 1.31
N LEU A 61 5.20 -4.49 1.30
CA LEU A 61 5.79 -3.78 2.43
C LEU A 61 4.90 -3.74 3.67
N CYS A 62 3.58 -3.92 3.55
CA CYS A 62 2.72 -4.15 4.71
C CYS A 62 3.08 -5.49 5.39
N THR A 63 3.32 -6.55 4.62
CA THR A 63 3.80 -7.84 5.15
C THR A 63 5.20 -7.70 5.76
N TYR A 64 6.09 -6.94 5.11
CA TYR A 64 7.41 -6.64 5.68
C TYR A 64 7.29 -5.93 7.04
N LEU A 65 6.35 -5.00 7.18
CA LEU A 65 6.08 -4.34 8.45
C LEU A 65 5.60 -5.32 9.53
N ASP A 66 4.76 -6.30 9.18
CA ASP A 66 4.35 -7.35 10.10
C ASP A 66 5.55 -8.22 10.54
N GLU A 67 6.48 -8.55 9.63
CA GLU A 67 7.74 -9.25 9.97
C GLU A 67 8.63 -8.43 10.92
N LEU A 68 8.63 -7.10 10.78
CA LEU A 68 9.34 -6.21 11.70
C LEU A 68 8.66 -6.18 13.07
N HIS A 69 7.32 -6.08 13.12
CA HIS A 69 6.56 -6.12 14.36
C HIS A 69 6.76 -7.44 15.12
N ALA A 70 6.87 -8.57 14.42
CA ALA A 70 7.13 -9.87 15.03
C ALA A 70 8.46 -9.94 15.80
N LYS A 71 9.41 -9.03 15.50
CA LYS A 71 10.70 -8.91 16.19
C LYS A 71 10.67 -7.90 17.35
N MET A 72 9.54 -7.25 17.58
CA MET A 72 9.32 -6.20 18.60
C MET A 72 8.23 -6.66 19.57
N PRO A 73 8.51 -7.62 20.48
CA PRO A 73 7.50 -8.18 21.38
C PRO A 73 6.87 -7.15 22.34
N GLU A 74 7.52 -6.02 22.56
CA GLU A 74 7.03 -4.89 23.35
C GLU A 74 5.95 -4.07 22.65
N LEU A 75 5.82 -4.20 21.33
CA LEU A 75 4.88 -3.42 20.54
C LEU A 75 3.44 -3.93 20.76
N SER A 76 2.59 -3.06 21.30
CA SER A 76 1.18 -3.36 21.52
C SER A 76 0.42 -3.50 20.19
N GLU A 77 -0.71 -4.21 20.21
CA GLU A 77 -1.58 -4.32 19.01
C GLU A 77 -2.06 -2.95 18.50
N LYS A 78 -2.28 -2.01 19.42
CA LYS A 78 -2.66 -0.63 19.06
C LYS A 78 -1.54 0.05 18.26
N GLU A 79 -0.30 -0.04 18.73
CA GLU A 79 0.86 0.54 18.04
C GLU A 79 1.11 -0.12 16.68
N LYS A 80 0.90 -1.44 16.58
CA LYS A 80 0.99 -2.16 15.29
C LYS A 80 -0.01 -1.58 14.28
N VAL A 81 -1.27 -1.43 14.69
CA VAL A 81 -2.33 -0.86 13.83
C VAL A 81 -1.99 0.58 13.43
N GLU A 82 -1.56 1.42 14.37
CA GLU A 82 -1.16 2.81 14.09
C GLU A 82 0.01 2.88 13.10
N ARG A 83 1.00 1.99 13.22
CA ARG A 83 2.13 1.89 12.28
C ARG A 83 1.69 1.46 10.89
N SER A 84 0.80 0.46 10.78
CA SER A 84 0.25 0.04 9.48
C SER A 84 -0.58 1.14 8.82
N HIS A 85 -1.34 1.92 9.60
CA HIS A 85 -2.07 3.08 9.10
C HIS A 85 -1.15 4.21 8.64
N ALA A 86 -0.06 4.46 9.36
CA ALA A 86 0.96 5.43 8.96
C ALA A 86 1.65 5.01 7.66
N LEU A 87 1.98 3.73 7.50
CA LEU A 87 2.56 3.19 6.26
C LEU A 87 1.62 3.38 5.06
N MET A 88 0.34 3.04 5.21
CA MET A 88 -0.65 3.25 4.14
C MET A 88 -0.78 4.74 3.76
N ARG A 89 -0.86 5.64 4.76
CA ARG A 89 -0.90 7.09 4.51
C ARG A 89 0.35 7.58 3.81
N LYS A 90 1.52 7.06 4.16
CA LYS A 90 2.78 7.42 3.51
C LYS A 90 2.81 7.00 2.04
N PHE A 91 2.25 5.85 1.67
CA PHE A 91 2.14 5.47 0.23
C PHE A 91 1.22 6.41 -0.55
N TYR A 92 0.12 6.86 0.07
CA TYR A 92 -0.76 7.87 -0.53
C TYR A 92 -0.02 9.20 -0.73
N GLU A 93 0.68 9.69 0.30
CA GLU A 93 1.50 10.91 0.21
C GLU A 93 2.56 10.80 -0.90
N LEU A 94 3.34 9.70 -0.90
CA LEU A 94 4.38 9.47 -1.90
C LEU A 94 3.80 9.50 -3.32
N THR A 95 2.67 8.85 -3.55
CA THR A 95 2.06 8.75 -4.88
C THR A 95 1.39 10.06 -5.32
N TYR A 96 0.54 10.62 -4.46
CA TYR A 96 -0.43 11.65 -4.85
C TYR A 96 0.00 13.08 -4.51
N ASP A 97 0.93 13.25 -3.56
CA ASP A 97 1.42 14.56 -3.14
C ASP A 97 2.84 14.83 -3.63
N ARG A 98 3.65 13.77 -3.80
CA ARG A 98 5.10 13.86 -4.10
C ARG A 98 5.51 13.27 -5.44
N ASP A 99 4.54 12.77 -6.22
CA ASP A 99 4.76 12.18 -7.55
C ASP A 99 5.83 11.07 -7.59
N CYS A 100 6.00 10.36 -6.48
CA CYS A 100 6.94 9.27 -6.35
C CYS A 100 6.35 7.99 -6.94
N ASN A 101 7.16 7.29 -7.74
CA ASN A 101 6.76 6.03 -8.34
C ASN A 101 6.96 4.88 -7.34
N ILE A 102 5.91 4.53 -6.60
CA ILE A 102 5.93 3.41 -5.64
C ILE A 102 5.87 2.02 -6.31
N SER A 103 5.80 1.94 -7.64
CA SER A 103 5.84 0.65 -8.34
C SER A 103 7.22 0.04 -8.38
N VAL A 104 8.27 0.86 -8.28
CA VAL A 104 9.64 0.35 -8.14
C VAL A 104 9.98 0.15 -6.65
N PRO A 105 10.78 -0.89 -6.31
CA PRO A 105 11.13 -1.19 -4.93
C PRO A 105 11.70 0.00 -4.17
N GLU A 106 12.58 0.78 -4.81
CA GLU A 106 13.24 1.94 -4.23
C GLU A 106 12.24 3.04 -3.85
N GLY A 107 11.25 3.29 -4.70
CA GLY A 107 10.23 4.31 -4.46
C GLY A 107 9.29 3.92 -3.31
N ALA A 108 8.90 2.65 -3.22
CA ALA A 108 8.07 2.17 -2.11
C ALA A 108 8.85 2.12 -0.80
N ALA A 109 10.10 1.66 -0.82
CA ALA A 109 10.92 1.46 0.38
C ALA A 109 11.26 2.75 1.13
N GLN A 110 11.21 3.92 0.47
CA GLN A 110 11.33 5.23 1.14
C GLN A 110 10.35 5.37 2.31
N ALA A 111 9.15 4.80 2.20
CA ALA A 111 8.15 4.87 3.27
C ALA A 111 8.63 4.23 4.57
N ILE A 112 9.37 3.11 4.49
CA ILE A 112 9.89 2.39 5.65
C ILE A 112 10.94 3.24 6.38
N GLU A 113 11.84 3.87 5.62
CA GLU A 113 12.91 4.71 6.16
C GLU A 113 12.38 6.03 6.72
N GLU A 114 11.51 6.73 5.98
CA GLU A 114 10.94 8.01 6.44
C GLU A 114 10.06 7.87 7.70
N LEU A 115 9.45 6.70 7.91
CA LEU A 115 8.66 6.41 9.11
C LEU A 115 9.52 5.85 10.27
N GLY A 116 10.82 5.62 10.05
CA GLY A 116 11.73 5.08 11.06
C GLY A 116 11.45 3.61 11.41
N TYR A 117 10.90 2.83 10.47
CA TYR A 117 10.58 1.41 10.71
C TYR A 117 11.74 0.47 10.36
N GLY A 118 12.71 0.95 9.60
CA GLY A 118 13.90 0.21 9.16
C GLY A 118 14.66 1.00 8.12
N SER A 119 15.58 0.36 7.40
CA SER A 119 16.29 1.01 6.29
C SER A 119 15.60 0.76 4.94
N ALA A 120 15.64 1.76 4.05
CA ALA A 120 15.11 1.58 2.69
C ALA A 120 15.90 0.50 1.94
N LYS A 121 17.21 0.41 2.17
CA LYS A 121 18.10 -0.57 1.53
C LYS A 121 17.71 -2.02 1.85
N GLU A 122 17.41 -2.32 3.11
CA GLU A 122 16.99 -3.67 3.52
C GLU A 122 15.61 -4.00 2.96
N ALA A 123 14.67 -3.05 2.99
CA ALA A 123 13.35 -3.22 2.40
C ALA A 123 13.41 -3.48 0.89
N VAL A 124 14.26 -2.75 0.14
CA VAL A 124 14.52 -3.02 -1.29
C VAL A 124 15.09 -4.42 -1.49
N THR A 125 16.06 -4.82 -0.66
CA THR A 125 16.67 -6.16 -0.75
C THR A 125 15.61 -7.26 -0.56
N TRP A 126 14.74 -7.10 0.45
CA TRP A 126 13.66 -8.04 0.75
C TRP A 126 12.60 -8.09 -0.37
N LEU A 127 12.25 -6.94 -0.96
CA LEU A 127 11.36 -6.88 -2.12
C LEU A 127 11.99 -7.58 -3.34
N ASN A 128 13.27 -7.34 -3.61
CA ASN A 128 13.95 -7.95 -4.75
C ASN A 128 14.17 -9.46 -4.59
N SER A 129 14.23 -9.97 -3.34
CA SER A 129 14.26 -11.41 -3.07
C SER A 129 12.88 -12.08 -3.13
N GLY A 130 11.81 -11.34 -3.46
CA GLY A 130 10.47 -11.89 -3.59
C GLY A 130 9.65 -11.92 -2.29
N GLY A 131 10.09 -11.24 -1.22
CA GLY A 131 9.39 -11.22 0.07
C GLY A 131 7.93 -10.74 -0.05
N GLY A 132 7.01 -11.35 0.69
CA GLY A 132 5.59 -10.98 0.73
C GLY A 132 4.77 -11.35 -0.52
N LEU A 133 5.40 -11.89 -1.58
CA LEU A 133 4.66 -12.29 -2.80
C LEU A 133 3.65 -13.42 -2.55
N PRO A 134 3.99 -14.50 -1.83
CA PRO A 134 3.02 -15.55 -1.52
C PRO A 134 1.81 -15.01 -0.75
N GLU A 135 2.04 -14.20 0.27
CA GLU A 135 1.03 -13.61 1.15
C GLU A 135 0.11 -12.67 0.37
N LEU A 136 0.68 -11.81 -0.49
CA LEU A 136 -0.11 -10.92 -1.33
C LEU A 136 -0.98 -11.70 -2.32
N ARG A 137 -0.43 -12.71 -3.00
CA ARG A 137 -1.19 -13.53 -3.95
C ARG A 137 -2.36 -14.23 -3.27
N GLU A 138 -2.12 -14.77 -2.09
CA GLU A 138 -3.15 -15.44 -1.31
C GLU A 138 -4.24 -14.45 -0.87
N ALA A 139 -3.88 -13.28 -0.35
CA ALA A 139 -4.84 -12.27 0.06
C ALA A 139 -5.70 -11.77 -1.12
N LEU A 140 -5.09 -11.56 -2.30
CA LEU A 140 -5.83 -11.18 -3.51
C LEU A 140 -6.79 -12.29 -3.96
N ARG A 141 -6.35 -13.55 -3.90
CA ARG A 141 -7.19 -14.71 -4.23
C ARG A 141 -8.40 -14.81 -3.28
N GLN A 142 -8.15 -14.64 -1.98
CA GLN A 142 -9.18 -14.68 -0.96
C GLN A 142 -10.21 -13.55 -1.16
N ALA A 143 -9.77 -12.29 -1.28
CA ALA A 143 -10.66 -11.15 -1.47
C ALA A 143 -11.57 -11.32 -2.70
N ARG A 144 -11.03 -11.87 -3.81
CA ARG A 144 -11.81 -12.18 -5.01
C ARG A 144 -12.85 -13.28 -4.75
N SER A 145 -12.48 -14.33 -4.00
CA SER A 145 -13.41 -15.42 -3.65
C SER A 145 -14.54 -14.96 -2.74
N GLU A 146 -14.30 -13.91 -1.95
CA GLU A 146 -15.29 -13.25 -1.08
C GLU A 146 -16.15 -12.21 -1.83
N GLY A 147 -15.97 -12.06 -3.15
CA GLY A 147 -16.76 -11.15 -3.98
C GLY A 147 -16.30 -9.69 -3.96
N VAL A 148 -15.09 -9.40 -3.49
CA VAL A 148 -14.52 -8.05 -3.55
C VAL A 148 -14.12 -7.71 -4.99
N HIS A 149 -14.84 -6.77 -5.58
CA HIS A 149 -14.61 -6.32 -6.97
C HIS A 149 -14.12 -4.87 -7.07
N SER A 150 -14.32 -4.07 -6.02
CA SER A 150 -13.93 -2.66 -5.93
C SER A 150 -13.52 -2.31 -4.51
N VAL A 151 -12.78 -1.22 -4.34
CA VAL A 151 -12.37 -0.69 -3.05
C VAL A 151 -12.69 0.82 -2.96
N PRO A 152 -12.92 1.37 -1.75
CA PRO A 152 -12.92 0.69 -0.46
C PRO A 152 -14.14 -0.22 -0.24
N GLN A 153 -13.96 -1.28 0.54
CA GLN A 153 -15.01 -2.17 1.05
C GLN A 153 -14.68 -2.43 2.54
N TYR A 154 -15.71 -2.43 3.38
CA TYR A 154 -15.60 -2.52 4.85
C TYR A 154 -16.33 -3.75 5.37
#